data_AF-A0A849YVP7-F1
#
_entry.id   AF-A0A849YVP7-F1
#
_cell.length_a   1.000
_cell.length_b   1.000
_cell.length_c   1.000
_cell.angle_alpha   90.00
_cell.angle_beta   90.00
_cell.angle_gamma   90.00
#
_symmetry.space_group_name_H-M   'P 1'
#
loop_
_entity.id
_entity.type
_entity.pdbx_description
1 polymer ?
#
loop_
_entity_poly.entity_id
_entity_poly.type
_entity_poly.pdbx_seq_one_letter_code
_entity_poly.pdbx_strand_id
1 'polypeptide(L)'
;TNNSMGVSPGRKLEATGLAGLFDVALSSQMIGAKKPEAAAYIAIATALQADPRHCLFFDNKRSCVEGARATGMRAFELDRTRADHDIPAGVLRDLSALSLILDESTN
;
A
#
# COMPACT_ATOMS: atom_id res chain seq x y z
N THR A 1 -3.30 31.75 -3.50
CA THR A 1 -3.27 30.39 -4.09
C THR A 1 -1.84 29.89 -4.04
N ASN A 2 -1.41 29.30 -2.92
CA ASN A 2 -0.04 28.80 -2.78
C ASN A 2 -0.09 27.35 -2.30
N ASN A 3 0.27 26.43 -3.18
CA ASN A 3 0.90 25.15 -2.86
C ASN A 3 1.35 24.48 -4.16
N SER A 4 2.31 25.13 -4.82
CA SER A 4 3.08 24.56 -5.91
C SER A 4 4.24 23.76 -5.31
N MET A 5 4.51 22.57 -5.84
CA MET A 5 5.75 21.77 -5.68
C MET A 5 5.84 20.73 -4.56
N GLY A 6 4.73 20.04 -4.28
CA GLY A 6 4.77 18.61 -3.94
C GLY A 6 4.06 17.88 -5.07
N VAL A 7 4.74 17.00 -5.82
CA VAL A 7 4.06 16.27 -6.90
C VAL A 7 2.89 15.53 -6.29
N SER A 8 1.65 15.94 -6.60
CA SER A 8 0.47 15.23 -6.15
C SER A 8 0.61 13.78 -6.62
N PRO A 9 0.28 12.77 -5.79
CA PRO A 9 0.34 11.37 -6.20
C PRO A 9 -0.33 11.14 -7.57
N GLY A 10 -1.43 11.84 -7.84
CA GLY A 10 -2.09 11.87 -9.15
C GLY A 10 -1.17 12.23 -10.31
N ARG A 11 -0.35 13.28 -10.20
CA ARG A 11 0.57 13.68 -11.29
C ARG A 11 1.68 12.66 -11.56
N LYS A 12 2.15 11.93 -10.55
CA LYS A 12 3.09 10.79 -10.74
C LYS A 12 2.41 9.62 -11.44
N LEU A 13 1.16 9.33 -11.06
CA LEU A 13 0.37 8.27 -11.68
C LEU A 13 0.01 8.61 -13.13
N GLU A 14 -0.32 9.86 -13.44
CA GLU A 14 -0.53 10.34 -14.81
C GLU A 14 0.73 10.14 -15.66
N ALA A 15 1.90 10.56 -15.16
CA ALA A 15 3.16 10.44 -15.88
C ALA A 15 3.58 8.98 -16.16
N THR A 16 3.05 8.03 -15.39
CA THR A 16 3.31 6.59 -15.58
C THR A 16 2.21 5.87 -16.36
N GLY A 17 1.13 6.58 -16.74
CA GLY A 17 -0.04 5.98 -17.38
C GLY A 17 -0.88 5.10 -16.45
N LEU A 18 -0.63 5.16 -15.14
CA LEU A 18 -1.28 4.31 -14.14
C LEU A 18 -2.48 4.96 -13.45
N ALA A 19 -2.75 6.25 -13.71
CA ALA A 19 -3.81 6.99 -13.02
C ALA A 19 -5.19 6.32 -13.07
N GLY A 20 -5.53 5.65 -14.19
CA GLY A 20 -6.81 4.95 -14.35
C GLY A 20 -6.94 3.65 -13.55
N LEU A 21 -5.89 3.20 -12.85
CA LEU A 21 -5.91 1.98 -12.03
C LEU A 21 -6.13 2.25 -10.54
N PHE A 22 -6.19 3.51 -10.11
CA PHE A 22 -6.29 3.88 -8.69
C PHE A 22 -7.48 4.82 -8.46
N ASP A 23 -8.43 4.38 -7.62
CA ASP A 23 -9.57 5.20 -7.20
C ASP A 23 -9.15 6.34 -6.27
N VAL A 24 -8.14 6.09 -5.43
CA VAL A 24 -7.66 7.01 -4.40
C VAL A 24 -6.13 7.02 -4.36
N ALA A 25 -5.54 8.22 -4.28
CA ALA A 25 -4.11 8.41 -4.10
C ALA A 25 -3.82 9.53 -3.09
N LEU A 26 -3.20 9.19 -1.97
CA LEU A 26 -2.88 10.13 -0.88
C LEU A 26 -1.36 10.23 -0.67
N SER A 27 -0.89 11.41 -0.27
CA SER A 27 0.50 11.63 0.17
C SER A 27 0.55 11.91 1.67
N SER A 28 1.71 11.74 2.29
CA SER A 28 1.90 12.08 3.71
C SER A 28 1.62 13.56 4.00
N GLN A 29 1.86 14.45 3.03
CA GLN A 29 1.55 15.88 3.16
C GLN A 29 0.04 16.13 3.18
N MET A 30 -0.75 15.35 2.42
CA MET A 30 -2.20 15.43 2.43
C MET A 30 -2.80 14.86 3.72
N ILE A 31 -2.20 13.79 4.24
CA ILE A 31 -2.69 13.09 5.45
C ILE A 31 -2.25 13.81 6.73
N GLY A 32 -1.07 14.45 6.74
CA GLY A 32 -0.43 14.97 7.95
C GLY A 32 0.27 13.90 8.79
N ALA A 33 0.36 12.67 8.30
CA ALA A 33 1.02 11.54 8.92
C ALA A 33 1.82 10.74 7.86
N LYS A 34 2.82 9.98 8.29
CA LYS A 34 3.62 9.13 7.39
C LYS A 34 3.74 7.71 7.93
N LYS A 35 3.95 6.74 7.05
CA LYS A 35 4.34 5.39 7.45
C LYS A 35 5.63 5.46 8.31
N PRO A 36 5.74 4.72 9.43
CA PRO A 36 4.83 3.66 9.90
C PRO A 36 3.75 4.11 10.91
N GLU A 37 3.40 5.38 10.98
CA GLU A 37 2.36 5.88 11.88
C GLU A 37 0.98 5.32 11.48
N ALA A 38 0.22 4.80 12.44
CA ALA A 38 -1.10 4.17 12.22
C ALA A 38 -2.06 5.06 11.40
N ALA A 39 -2.02 6.38 11.64
CA ALA A 39 -2.85 7.36 10.95
C ALA A 39 -2.68 7.34 9.42
N ALA A 40 -1.49 7.02 8.90
CA ALA A 40 -1.26 6.93 7.46
C ALA A 40 -2.05 5.79 6.80
N TYR A 41 -2.15 4.64 7.49
CA TYR A 41 -2.87 3.46 7.00
C TYR A 41 -4.38 3.60 7.18
N ILE A 42 -4.81 4.15 8.33
CA ILE A 42 -6.23 4.41 8.61
C ILE A 42 -6.79 5.44 7.61
N ALA A 43 -6.03 6.47 7.27
CA ALA A 43 -6.45 7.48 6.30
C ALA A 43 -6.74 6.90 4.91
N ILE A 44 -5.88 6.02 4.38
CA ILE A 44 -6.12 5.42 3.06
C ILE A 44 -7.28 4.42 3.09
N ALA A 45 -7.40 3.61 4.15
CA ALA A 45 -8.54 2.71 4.33
C ALA A 45 -9.87 3.48 4.40
N THR A 46 -9.89 4.61 5.12
CA THR A 46 -11.05 5.49 5.23
C THR A 46 -11.42 6.10 3.88
N ALA A 47 -10.43 6.58 3.13
CA ALA A 47 -10.67 7.17 1.81
C ALA A 47 -11.17 6.12 0.79
N LEU A 48 -10.74 4.87 0.93
CA LEU A 48 -11.25 3.72 0.17
C LEU A 48 -12.58 3.17 0.72
N GLN A 49 -13.10 3.72 1.83
CA GLN A 49 -14.29 3.24 2.53
C GLN A 49 -14.21 1.75 2.89
N ALA A 50 -13.02 1.26 3.23
CA ALA A 50 -12.74 -0.12 3.57
C ALA A 50 -12.35 -0.28 5.05
N ASP A 51 -12.75 -1.41 5.65
CA ASP A 51 -12.22 -1.81 6.95
C ASP A 51 -10.75 -2.26 6.79
N PRO A 52 -9.80 -1.81 7.63
CA PRO A 52 -8.39 -2.19 7.52
C PRO A 52 -8.15 -3.70 7.44
N ARG A 53 -9.00 -4.52 8.06
CA ARG A 53 -8.90 -6.00 8.02
C ARG A 53 -9.15 -6.59 6.64
N HIS A 54 -9.82 -5.84 5.77
CA HIS A 54 -10.08 -6.18 4.38
C HIS A 54 -9.07 -5.54 3.41
N CYS A 55 -8.07 -4.82 3.93
CA CYS A 55 -7.03 -4.20 3.11
C CYS A 55 -5.78 -5.09 3.02
N LEU A 56 -5.26 -5.22 1.80
CA LEU A 56 -3.91 -5.73 1.53
C LEU A 56 -2.93 -4.56 1.37
N PHE A 57 -1.79 -4.64 2.04
CA PHE A 57 -0.74 -3.62 2.00
C PHE A 57 0.58 -4.19 1.51
N PHE A 58 1.27 -3.46 0.63
CA PHE A 58 2.56 -3.86 0.07
C PHE A 58 3.58 -2.73 0.19
N ASP A 59 4.77 -3.01 0.71
CA ASP A 59 5.85 -2.05 0.83
C ASP A 59 7.20 -2.76 0.86
N ASN A 60 8.27 -2.11 0.41
CA ASN A 60 9.61 -2.70 0.43
C ASN A 60 10.34 -2.48 1.76
N LYS A 61 9.75 -1.72 2.69
CA LYS A 61 10.32 -1.50 4.02
C LYS A 61 9.57 -2.31 5.06
N ARG A 62 10.29 -3.20 5.75
CA ARG A 62 9.74 -4.02 6.85
C ARG A 62 9.02 -3.22 7.93
N SER A 63 9.56 -2.07 8.32
CA SER A 63 8.91 -1.19 9.31
C SER A 63 7.55 -0.65 8.84
N CYS A 64 7.38 -0.42 7.53
CA CYS A 64 6.11 0.01 6.96
C CYS A 64 5.10 -1.16 6.90
N VAL A 65 5.57 -2.38 6.65
CA VAL A 65 4.75 -3.60 6.69
C VAL A 65 4.25 -3.86 8.12
N GLU A 66 5.13 -3.76 9.11
CA GLU A 66 4.78 -3.91 10.52
C GLU A 66 3.78 -2.83 10.99
N GLY A 67 3.99 -1.57 10.58
CA GLY A 67 3.05 -0.49 10.86
C GLY A 67 1.66 -0.74 10.28
N ALA A 68 1.57 -1.34 9.07
CA ALA A 68 0.29 -1.72 8.48
C ALA A 68 -0.38 -2.85 9.27
N ARG A 69 0.37 -3.91 9.62
CA ARG A 69 -0.12 -5.05 10.42
C ARG A 69 -0.68 -4.61 11.76
N ALA A 70 -0.04 -3.63 12.40
CA ALA A 70 -0.50 -3.06 13.67
C ALA A 70 -1.88 -2.37 13.58
N THR A 71 -2.36 -2.03 12.38
CA THR A 71 -3.71 -1.47 12.16
C THR A 71 -4.75 -2.53 11.76
N GLY A 72 -4.35 -3.81 11.70
CA GLY A 72 -5.21 -4.93 11.31
C GLY A 72 -5.13 -5.30 9.83
N MET A 73 -4.35 -4.57 9.02
CA MET A 73 -4.17 -4.90 7.61
C MET A 73 -3.36 -6.19 7.43
N ARG A 74 -3.72 -6.97 6.40
CA ARG A 74 -2.82 -7.98 5.86
C ARG A 74 -1.73 -7.28 5.06
N ALA A 75 -0.47 -7.54 5.38
CA ALA A 75 0.64 -6.81 4.77
C ALA A 75 1.80 -7.72 4.36
N PHE A 76 2.40 -7.43 3.21
CA PHE A 76 3.49 -8.18 2.60
C PHE A 76 4.68 -7.26 2.29
N GLU A 77 5.88 -7.77 2.55
CA GLU A 77 7.13 -7.12 2.16
C GLU A 77 7.43 -7.40 0.69
N LEU A 78 7.78 -6.36 -0.08
CA LEU A 78 8.24 -6.51 -1.46
C LEU A 78 9.77 -6.49 -1.52
N ASP A 79 10.36 -7.64 -1.82
CA ASP A 79 11.81 -7.80 -1.99
C ASP A 79 12.15 -8.32 -3.40
N ARG A 80 12.39 -7.37 -4.31
CA ARG A 80 12.74 -7.64 -5.71
C ARG A 80 14.10 -8.29 -5.91
N THR A 81 14.92 -8.40 -4.87
CA THR A 81 16.26 -9.01 -4.95
C THR A 81 16.21 -10.53 -4.77
N ARG A 82 15.09 -11.07 -4.28
CA ARG A 82 14.88 -12.51 -4.12
C ARG A 82 14.64 -13.21 -5.46
N ALA A 83 14.99 -14.49 -5.48
CA ALA A 83 14.68 -15.38 -6.60
C ALA A 83 13.16 -15.66 -6.68
N ASP A 84 12.53 -15.95 -5.53
CA ASP A 84 11.15 -16.42 -5.44
C ASP A 84 10.33 -15.70 -4.35
N HIS A 85 9.02 -15.88 -4.40
CA HIS A 85 8.09 -15.47 -3.34
C HIS A 85 8.22 -16.38 -2.12
N ASP A 86 7.95 -15.83 -0.94
CA ASP A 86 7.86 -16.55 0.33
C ASP A 86 6.57 -16.10 1.04
N ILE A 87 5.44 -16.55 0.49
CA ILE A 87 4.10 -16.17 0.93
C ILE A 87 3.89 -16.50 2.43
N PRO A 88 4.32 -17.67 2.96
CA PRO A 88 4.22 -17.96 4.39
C PRO A 88 5.00 -16.99 5.28
N ALA A 89 6.17 -16.52 4.83
CA ALA A 89 6.92 -15.48 5.53
C ALA A 89 6.35 -14.06 5.32
N GLY A 90 5.33 -13.90 4.46
CA GLY A 90 4.76 -12.62 4.09
C GLY A 90 5.71 -11.77 3.23
N VAL A 91 6.56 -12.40 2.41
CA VAL A 91 7.50 -11.71 1.51
C VAL A 91 7.19 -12.09 0.07
N LEU A 92 7.11 -11.11 -0.81
CA LEU A 92 6.85 -11.29 -2.23
C LEU A 92 7.98 -10.66 -3.03
N ARG A 93 8.44 -11.34 -4.08
CA ARG A 93 9.40 -10.76 -5.00
C ARG A 93 8.80 -9.55 -5.74
N ASP A 94 7.59 -9.73 -6.23
CA ASP A 94 6.80 -8.73 -6.97
C ASP A 94 5.30 -9.04 -6.82
N LEU A 95 4.46 -8.36 -7.58
CA LEU A 95 3.00 -8.49 -7.51
C LEU A 95 2.43 -9.61 -8.41
N SER A 96 3.25 -10.45 -9.04
CA SER A 96 2.76 -11.54 -9.90
C SER A 96 2.02 -12.64 -9.12
N ALA A 97 2.30 -12.77 -7.82
CA ALA A 97 1.60 -13.71 -6.92
C ALA A 97 0.27 -13.16 -6.36
N LEU A 98 -0.21 -12.01 -6.83
CA LEU A 98 -1.39 -11.36 -6.24
C LEU A 98 -2.67 -12.21 -6.35
N SER A 99 -2.86 -12.97 -7.44
CA SER A 99 -4.02 -13.85 -7.60
C SER A 99 -4.08 -14.90 -6.49
N LEU A 100 -2.94 -15.54 -6.19
CA LEU A 100 -2.83 -16.55 -5.12
C LEU A 100 -3.24 -15.98 -3.76
N ILE A 101 -2.87 -14.72 -3.47
CA ILE A 101 -3.16 -14.05 -2.20
C ILE A 101 -4.64 -13.68 -2.06
N LEU A 102 -5.28 -13.33 -3.17
CA LEU A 102 -6.69 -12.96 -3.21
C LEU A 102 -7.59 -14.20 -3.08
N ASP A 103 -7.22 -15.31 -3.72
CA ASP A 103 -7.99 -16.56 -3.68
C ASP A 103 -8.12 -17.12 -2.25
N GLU A 104 -7.08 -16.99 -1.41
CA GLU A 104 -7.13 -17.40 0.00
C GLU A 104 -8.07 -16.55 0.89
N SER A 105 -8.61 -15.44 0.36
CA SER A 105 -9.52 -14.55 1.10
C SER A 105 -11.00 -14.93 0.92
N THR A 106 -11.29 -15.90 0.06
CA THR A 106 -12.66 -16.29 -0.35
C THR A 106 -13.10 -17.62 0.27
N ASN A 107 -12.30 -18.22 1.16
CA ASN A 107 -12.59 -19.51 1.81
C ASN A 107 -12.73 -19.36 3.32
#